data_AF-A0A8J3ZMV8-F1
#
_entry.id   AF-A0A8J3ZMV8-F1
#
_cell.length_a   1.000
_cell.length_b   1.000
_cell.length_c   1.000
_cell.angle_alpha   90.00
_cell.angle_beta   90.00
_cell.angle_gamma   90.00
#
_symmetry.space_group_name_H-M   'P 1'
#
loop_
_entity.id
_entity.type
_entity.pdbx_description
1 polymer ?
#
loop_
_entity_poly.entity_id
_entity_poly.type
_entity_poly.pdbx_seq_one_letter_code
_entity_poly.pdbx_strand_id
1 'polypeptide(L)'
;MRSTINQAFREMRGLRTTDAGRLRGVHLRNSSLHPPHRALAGTPQPWRDQLQAAIQARDAGTVTPDSPEYLVISDGAVIAVLTAAAHVVIPDYPLSTLQARHQRAAADAVNDLHRHTLRDLADRRATRDGRDDDVTAEYEAYPDGALRVAALHDMTNTRWVHISADLAQTRNTVCTACGVADPQQVVIVTAVGYGKYGRDRHRLDLDLLATMHEIADEHHVSLRTVGDWLDASGATTATDIEPCAVREEFAAAYIGPFQDEREYTRHRMAELGWTHAIRAAGIPASYLDIGAINRDWFSRQVRGVESGTWGRIEVFRRGVDRGDETATAEHDTPPSERRQP
;
A
#
# COMPACT_ATOMS: atom_id res chain seq x y z
N MET A 1 23.17 -12.96 9.88
CA MET A 1 23.02 -13.53 8.51
C MET A 1 23.30 -12.39 7.54
N ARG A 2 24.21 -12.57 6.57
CA ARG A 2 24.61 -11.48 5.65
C ARG A 2 23.57 -11.36 4.54
N SER A 3 22.97 -10.19 4.36
CA SER A 3 21.96 -9.96 3.32
C SER A 3 22.64 -9.78 1.96
N THR A 4 21.91 -10.07 0.88
CA THR A 4 22.32 -9.62 -0.45
C THR A 4 22.10 -8.11 -0.57
N ILE A 5 22.78 -7.43 -1.50
CA ILE A 5 22.59 -5.98 -1.71
C ILE A 5 21.12 -5.65 -2.02
N ASN A 6 20.44 -6.43 -2.85
CA ASN A 6 19.03 -6.22 -3.18
C ASN A 6 18.09 -6.48 -1.99
N GLN A 7 18.45 -7.41 -1.11
CA GLN A 7 17.73 -7.59 0.15
C GLN A 7 17.96 -6.41 1.09
N ALA A 8 19.19 -5.89 1.16
CA ALA A 8 19.51 -4.71 1.96
C ALA A 8 18.68 -3.50 1.54
N PHE A 9 18.54 -3.23 0.24
CA PHE A 9 17.68 -2.14 -0.24
C PHE A 9 16.21 -2.34 0.12
N ARG A 10 15.68 -3.57 0.04
CA ARG A 10 14.32 -3.87 0.51
C ARG A 10 14.17 -3.65 2.02
N GLU A 11 15.17 -4.01 2.80
CA GLU A 11 15.19 -3.79 4.25
C GLU A 11 15.29 -2.30 4.62
N MET A 12 16.02 -1.50 3.82
CA MET A 12 16.14 -0.05 3.98
C MET A 12 14.80 0.68 3.83
N ARG A 13 13.89 0.21 2.96
CA ARG A 13 12.51 0.75 2.84
C ARG A 13 11.71 0.62 4.14
N GLY A 14 12.04 -0.38 4.95
CA GLY A 14 11.52 -0.59 6.30
C GLY A 14 12.38 0.02 7.42
N LEU A 15 13.42 0.76 7.06
CA LEU A 15 14.46 1.29 7.96
C LEU A 15 15.08 0.24 8.90
N ARG A 16 15.11 -1.02 8.46
CA ARG A 16 15.74 -2.09 9.23
C ARG A 16 17.25 -1.98 9.10
N THR A 17 17.96 -2.12 10.23
CA THR A 17 19.43 -2.20 10.20
C THR A 17 19.86 -3.41 9.37
N THR A 18 20.75 -3.20 8.40
CA THR A 18 21.14 -4.21 7.41
C THR A 18 22.64 -4.18 7.13
N ASP A 19 23.22 -5.35 6.80
CA ASP A 19 24.63 -5.51 6.45
C ASP A 19 24.79 -6.49 5.27
N ALA A 20 25.10 -5.92 4.10
CA ALA A 20 25.44 -6.62 2.86
C ALA A 20 26.94 -6.47 2.53
N GLY A 21 27.79 -6.43 3.56
CA GLY A 21 29.24 -6.30 3.45
C GLY A 21 29.68 -4.85 3.21
N ARG A 22 29.83 -4.47 1.94
CA ARG A 22 30.28 -3.12 1.57
C ARG A 22 29.18 -2.08 1.75
N LEU A 23 27.92 -2.49 1.76
CA LEU A 23 26.74 -1.65 1.96
C LEU A 23 26.09 -1.99 3.30
N ARG A 24 25.83 -0.98 4.11
CA ARG A 24 25.18 -1.08 5.42
C ARG A 24 24.13 0.00 5.59
N GLY A 25 23.08 -0.31 6.32
CA GLY A 25 22.06 0.64 6.73
C GLY A 25 21.91 0.62 8.24
N VAL A 26 21.89 1.79 8.87
CA VAL A 26 21.96 1.95 10.33
C VAL A 26 20.83 2.84 10.82
N HIS A 27 19.94 2.27 11.63
CA HIS A 27 18.86 3.02 12.28
C HIS A 27 19.37 3.65 13.57
N LEU A 28 19.34 4.98 13.68
CA LEU A 28 19.98 5.69 14.79
C LEU A 28 19.28 5.52 16.14
N ARG A 29 18.00 5.16 16.18
CA ARG A 29 17.32 4.78 17.44
C ARG A 29 17.80 3.47 18.07
N ASN A 30 18.37 2.56 17.29
CA ASN A 30 18.87 1.28 17.81
C ASN A 30 20.39 1.35 18.09
N SER A 31 20.90 2.56 18.37
CA SER A 31 22.33 2.90 18.52
C SER A 31 23.04 2.13 19.63
N SER A 32 22.31 1.55 20.59
CA SER A 32 22.87 0.69 21.64
C SER A 32 23.61 -0.53 21.07
N LEU A 33 23.23 -1.01 19.88
CA LEU A 33 23.86 -2.16 19.22
C LEU A 33 24.96 -1.75 18.21
N HIS A 34 24.89 -0.53 17.67
CA HIS A 34 25.85 -0.02 16.68
C HIS A 34 26.15 1.46 16.94
N PRO A 35 27.22 1.78 17.67
CA PRO A 35 27.55 3.15 18.02
C PRO A 35 27.79 4.00 16.75
N PRO A 36 27.06 5.11 16.56
CA PRO A 36 27.14 5.90 15.33
C PRO A 36 28.53 6.46 15.04
N HIS A 37 29.35 6.71 16.07
CA HIS A 37 30.74 7.15 15.90
C HIS A 37 31.61 6.16 15.12
N ARG A 38 31.34 4.85 15.20
CA ARG A 38 32.04 3.84 14.38
C ARG A 38 31.60 3.87 12.92
N ALA A 39 30.35 4.27 12.67
CA ALA A 39 29.79 4.39 11.32
C ALA A 39 30.36 5.59 10.54
N LEU A 40 30.81 6.66 11.22
CA LEU A 40 31.28 7.88 10.59
C LEU A 40 32.78 7.91 10.27
N ALA A 41 33.56 6.92 10.72
CA ALA A 41 35.02 6.94 10.62
C ALA A 41 35.54 7.15 9.18
N GLY A 42 34.93 6.51 8.18
CA GLY A 42 35.30 6.67 6.77
C GLY A 42 34.62 7.83 6.04
N THR A 43 33.74 8.59 6.70
CA THR A 43 33.06 9.75 6.11
C THR A 43 33.99 10.97 6.13
N PRO A 44 34.19 11.71 5.01
CA PRO A 44 35.03 12.90 4.98
C PRO A 44 34.47 14.08 5.79
N GLN A 45 35.34 15.03 6.13
CA GLN A 45 34.92 16.38 6.57
C GLN A 45 34.37 17.18 5.37
N PRO A 46 33.43 18.13 5.58
CA PRO A 46 32.85 18.52 6.87
C PRO A 46 31.68 17.62 7.33
N TRP A 47 31.20 16.70 6.49
CA TRP A 47 30.05 15.82 6.76
C TRP A 47 30.18 14.99 8.02
N ARG A 48 31.38 14.45 8.29
CA ARG A 48 31.64 13.71 9.53
C ARG A 48 31.26 14.52 10.77
N ASP A 49 31.76 15.75 10.87
CA ASP A 49 31.62 16.59 12.05
C ASP A 49 30.17 17.09 12.19
N GLN A 50 29.54 17.44 11.07
CA GLN A 50 28.13 17.82 11.02
C GLN A 50 27.20 16.68 11.45
N LEU A 51 27.38 15.48 10.91
CA LEU A 51 26.58 14.31 11.28
C LEU A 51 26.84 13.90 12.73
N GLN A 52 28.09 13.96 13.19
CA GLN A 52 28.42 13.67 14.58
C GLN A 52 27.72 14.64 15.54
N ALA A 53 27.77 15.95 15.26
CA ALA A 53 27.08 16.96 16.06
C ALA A 53 25.56 16.75 16.05
N ALA A 54 24.97 16.46 14.89
CA ALA A 54 23.53 16.22 14.77
C ALA A 54 23.06 14.96 15.51
N ILE A 55 23.86 13.88 15.47
CA ILE A 55 23.59 12.65 16.23
C ILE A 55 23.70 12.91 17.73
N GLN A 56 24.74 13.62 18.17
CA GLN A 56 24.90 13.99 19.58
C GLN A 56 23.74 14.85 20.09
N ALA A 57 23.29 15.83 19.29
CA ALA A 57 22.14 16.66 19.61
C ALA A 57 20.86 15.81 19.76
N ARG A 58 20.65 14.87 18.84
CA ARG A 58 19.55 13.89 18.90
C ARG A 58 19.60 13.04 20.17
N ASP A 59 20.76 12.45 20.47
CA ASP A 59 20.93 11.58 21.65
C ASP A 59 20.73 12.37 22.96
N ALA A 60 21.00 13.68 22.96
CA ALA A 60 20.68 14.60 24.05
C ALA A 60 19.19 15.01 24.11
N GLY A 61 18.34 14.50 23.22
CA GLY A 61 16.90 14.78 23.17
C GLY A 61 16.48 15.90 22.23
N THR A 62 17.43 16.58 21.58
CA THR A 62 17.15 17.66 20.62
C THR A 62 16.92 17.07 19.22
N VAL A 63 15.66 16.79 18.90
CA VAL A 63 15.26 16.23 17.59
C VAL A 63 14.47 17.26 16.79
N THR A 64 15.07 17.71 15.69
CA THR A 64 14.48 18.59 14.67
C THR A 64 14.08 17.80 13.41
N PRO A 65 13.31 18.38 12.47
CA PRO A 65 13.03 17.76 11.18
C PRO A 65 14.30 17.32 10.41
N ASP A 66 15.39 18.09 10.52
CA ASP A 66 16.68 17.80 9.85
C ASP A 66 17.56 16.79 10.61
N SER A 67 17.17 16.39 11.82
CA SER A 67 17.95 15.44 12.60
C SER A 67 18.05 14.10 11.87
N PRO A 68 19.21 13.44 11.86
CA PRO A 68 19.38 12.17 11.15
C PRO A 68 18.59 11.06 11.86
N GLU A 69 17.91 10.23 11.08
CA GLU A 69 17.12 9.09 11.54
C GLU A 69 17.72 7.76 11.08
N TYR A 70 18.22 7.71 9.85
CA TYR A 70 18.82 6.53 9.25
C TYR A 70 20.03 6.88 8.40
N LEU A 71 21.12 6.12 8.52
CA LEU A 71 22.34 6.31 7.74
C LEU A 71 22.54 5.14 6.77
N VAL A 72 22.87 5.44 5.51
CA VAL A 72 23.33 4.45 4.54
C VAL A 72 24.82 4.62 4.32
N ILE A 73 25.57 3.54 4.47
CA ILE A 73 27.03 3.54 4.46
C ILE A 73 27.51 2.60 3.35
N SER A 74 28.39 3.09 2.48
CA SER A 74 29.11 2.29 1.50
C SER A 74 30.61 2.43 1.69
N ASP A 75 31.31 1.31 1.85
CA ASP A 75 32.76 1.28 2.09
C ASP A 75 33.23 2.12 3.27
N GLY A 76 32.41 2.18 4.31
CA GLY A 76 32.71 2.92 5.54
C GLY A 76 32.43 4.42 5.48
N ALA A 77 31.94 4.94 4.34
CA ALA A 77 31.53 6.34 4.19
C ALA A 77 29.99 6.45 4.08
N VAL A 78 29.39 7.45 4.70
CA VAL A 78 27.94 7.71 4.66
C VAL A 78 27.55 8.28 3.31
N ILE A 79 26.80 7.52 2.51
CA ILE A 79 26.41 7.91 1.15
C ILE A 79 25.00 8.49 1.05
N ALA A 80 24.14 8.27 2.05
CA ALA A 80 22.82 8.88 2.13
C ALA A 80 22.35 8.93 3.59
N VAL A 81 21.55 9.92 3.92
CA VAL A 81 20.98 10.14 5.26
C VAL A 81 19.48 10.39 5.12
N LEU A 82 18.65 9.60 5.80
CA LEU A 82 17.25 9.93 5.98
C LEU A 82 17.09 10.78 7.24
N THR A 83 16.41 11.91 7.15
CA THR A 83 16.14 12.80 8.28
C THR A 83 14.86 12.40 9.03
N ALA A 84 14.61 13.01 10.19
CA ALA A 84 13.39 12.85 10.96
C ALA A 84 12.14 13.36 10.22
N ALA A 85 12.30 14.23 9.21
CA ALA A 85 11.25 14.65 8.28
C ALA A 85 10.96 13.62 7.17
N ALA A 86 11.66 12.47 7.18
CA ALA A 86 11.69 11.49 6.09
C ALA A 86 12.25 12.04 4.77
N HIS A 87 13.10 13.07 4.82
CA HIS A 87 13.79 13.59 3.63
C HIS A 87 15.16 12.93 3.48
N VAL A 88 15.56 12.64 2.23
CA VAL A 88 16.88 12.06 1.95
C VAL A 88 17.89 13.15 1.62
N VAL A 89 18.92 13.24 2.44
CA VAL A 89 20.07 14.12 2.24
C VAL A 89 21.24 13.31 1.69
N ILE A 90 21.80 13.82 0.60
CA ILE A 90 22.89 13.18 -0.13
C ILE A 90 24.18 13.99 0.12
N PRO A 91 25.19 13.41 0.79
CA PRO A 91 26.47 14.08 0.98
C PRO A 91 27.19 14.40 -0.34
N ASP A 92 27.80 15.59 -0.42
CA ASP A 92 28.37 16.18 -1.63
C ASP A 92 29.89 16.00 -1.79
N TYR A 93 30.48 15.02 -1.10
CA TYR A 93 31.90 14.72 -1.24
C TYR A 93 32.16 13.70 -2.38
N PRO A 94 33.38 13.64 -2.95
CA PRO A 94 33.70 12.73 -4.04
C PRO A 94 33.49 11.26 -3.68
N LEU A 95 32.75 10.54 -4.53
CA LEU A 95 32.48 9.11 -4.38
C LEU A 95 33.19 8.28 -5.45
N SER A 96 33.62 7.08 -5.08
CA SER A 96 34.00 6.06 -6.07
C SER A 96 32.81 5.66 -6.93
N THR A 97 33.06 5.10 -8.12
CA THR A 97 31.99 4.60 -9.02
C THR A 97 31.02 3.65 -8.33
N LEU A 98 31.53 2.78 -7.46
CA LEU A 98 30.70 1.86 -6.69
C LEU A 98 29.81 2.58 -5.67
N GLN A 99 30.40 3.50 -4.89
CA GLN A 99 29.66 4.29 -3.89
C GLN A 99 28.59 5.15 -4.56
N ALA A 100 28.87 5.77 -5.70
CA ALA A 100 27.89 6.56 -6.45
C ALA A 100 26.71 5.71 -6.96
N ARG A 101 26.96 4.44 -7.33
CA ARG A 101 25.89 3.49 -7.69
C ARG A 101 25.07 3.09 -6.46
N HIS A 102 25.71 2.80 -5.34
CA HIS A 102 25.02 2.51 -4.08
C HIS A 102 24.22 3.70 -3.58
N GLN A 103 24.74 4.93 -3.71
CA GLN A 103 24.08 6.16 -3.29
C GLN A 103 22.75 6.34 -4.02
N ARG A 104 22.72 6.20 -5.35
CA ARG A 104 21.48 6.30 -6.14
C ARG A 104 20.44 5.26 -5.71
N ALA A 105 20.82 3.98 -5.72
CA ALA A 105 19.89 2.90 -5.33
C ALA A 105 19.43 3.00 -3.87
N ALA A 106 20.29 3.48 -2.97
CA ALA A 106 19.94 3.72 -1.58
C ALA A 106 18.98 4.90 -1.45
N ALA A 107 19.26 6.02 -2.13
CA ALA A 107 18.39 7.20 -2.13
C ALA A 107 16.99 6.85 -2.64
N ASP A 108 16.90 6.06 -3.73
CA ASP A 108 15.63 5.55 -4.24
C ASP A 108 14.91 4.69 -3.19
N ALA A 109 15.63 3.76 -2.55
CA ALA A 109 15.05 2.88 -1.54
C ALA A 109 14.58 3.63 -0.28
N VAL A 110 15.34 4.62 0.20
CA VAL A 110 14.97 5.38 1.42
C VAL A 110 14.02 6.54 1.13
N ASN A 111 13.88 7.00 -0.11
CA ASN A 111 12.77 7.86 -0.53
C ASN A 111 11.48 7.04 -0.66
N ASP A 112 11.57 5.79 -1.11
CA ASP A 112 10.42 4.91 -1.29
C ASP A 112 10.09 4.06 -0.04
N LEU A 113 10.01 4.73 1.12
CA LEU A 113 9.68 4.09 2.40
C LEU A 113 8.34 3.37 2.34
N HIS A 114 8.28 2.20 2.97
CA HIS A 114 7.00 1.52 3.20
C HIS A 114 6.05 2.46 3.97
N ARG A 115 4.77 2.43 3.63
CA ARG A 115 3.79 3.33 4.24
C ARG A 115 3.70 3.19 5.76
N HIS A 116 3.78 1.97 6.31
CA HIS A 116 3.80 1.77 7.76
C HIS A 116 5.04 2.42 8.42
N THR A 117 6.20 2.36 7.78
CA THR A 117 7.43 3.01 8.26
C THR A 117 7.26 4.53 8.30
N LEU A 118 6.66 5.11 7.25
CA LEU A 118 6.38 6.54 7.18
C LEU A 118 5.35 6.96 8.24
N ARG A 119 4.31 6.15 8.46
CA ARG A 119 3.34 6.33 9.55
C ARG A 119 4.04 6.34 10.90
N ASP A 120 4.89 5.35 11.18
CA ASP A 120 5.63 5.28 12.44
C ASP A 120 6.56 6.49 12.63
N LEU A 121 7.15 7.05 11.56
CA LEU A 121 7.91 8.30 11.63
C LEU A 121 7.01 9.50 11.96
N ALA A 122 5.85 9.59 11.31
CA ALA A 122 4.86 10.63 11.55
C ALA A 122 4.30 10.59 12.97
N ASP A 123 4.04 9.40 13.52
CA ASP A 123 3.57 9.21 14.90
C ASP A 123 4.59 9.69 15.91
N ARG A 124 5.85 9.31 15.70
CA ARG A 124 6.95 9.75 16.56
C ARG A 124 7.12 11.26 16.56
N ARG A 125 6.94 11.89 15.40
CA ARG A 125 6.92 13.34 15.32
C ARG A 125 5.71 13.92 16.04
N ALA A 126 4.51 13.38 15.81
CA ALA A 126 3.29 13.85 16.46
C ALA A 126 3.42 13.82 17.99
N THR A 127 3.85 12.70 18.58
CA THR A 127 4.12 12.60 20.03
C THR A 127 5.16 13.61 20.51
N ARG A 128 6.27 13.78 19.78
CA ARG A 128 7.29 14.79 20.15
C ARG A 128 6.73 16.22 20.12
N ASP A 129 5.88 16.50 19.15
CA ASP A 129 5.25 17.81 18.98
C ASP A 129 4.01 17.99 19.91
N GLY A 130 3.72 17.02 20.79
CA GLY A 130 2.58 17.05 21.72
C GLY A 130 1.21 16.84 21.06
N ARG A 131 1.18 16.22 19.88
CA ARG A 131 -0.02 15.90 19.09
C ARG A 131 -0.38 14.41 19.22
N ASP A 132 -0.42 13.88 20.44
CA ASP A 132 -0.71 12.46 20.67
C ASP A 132 -2.09 12.05 20.14
N ASP A 133 -3.05 12.97 20.13
CA ASP A 133 -4.37 12.76 19.52
C ASP A 133 -4.27 12.43 18.03
N ASP A 134 -3.30 13.01 17.28
CA ASP A 134 -3.11 12.68 15.86
C ASP A 134 -2.64 11.23 15.65
N VAL A 135 -2.02 10.62 16.67
CA VAL A 135 -1.55 9.23 16.66
C VAL A 135 -2.71 8.27 16.95
N THR A 136 -3.49 8.56 17.98
CA THR A 136 -4.60 7.69 18.41
C THR A 136 -5.86 7.85 17.56
N ALA A 137 -6.01 8.96 16.84
CA ALA A 137 -7.25 9.23 16.12
C ALA A 137 -7.53 8.28 14.94
N GLU A 138 -6.52 7.56 14.42
CA GLU A 138 -6.74 6.40 13.51
C GLU A 138 -7.69 5.35 14.14
N TYR A 139 -7.69 5.25 15.47
CA TYR A 139 -8.36 4.22 16.25
C TYR A 139 -9.60 4.69 17.02
N GLU A 140 -9.74 6.00 17.28
CA GLU A 140 -10.70 6.49 18.29
C GLU A 140 -11.75 7.50 17.76
N ALA A 141 -11.52 8.19 16.63
CA ALA A 141 -12.38 9.34 16.29
C ALA A 141 -12.61 9.66 14.80
N TYR A 142 -11.88 9.06 13.85
CA TYR A 142 -12.10 9.38 12.43
C TYR A 142 -13.11 8.43 11.76
N PRO A 143 -14.19 8.94 11.14
CA PRO A 143 -15.10 8.11 10.36
C PRO A 143 -14.41 7.56 9.11
N ASP A 144 -14.95 6.46 8.59
CA ASP A 144 -14.55 5.88 7.31
C ASP A 144 -14.42 6.98 6.23
N GLY A 145 -13.33 6.95 5.46
CA GLY A 145 -13.03 7.96 4.43
C GLY A 145 -12.06 9.05 4.86
N ALA A 146 -11.45 8.96 6.04
CA ALA A 146 -10.39 9.89 6.46
C ALA A 146 -9.02 9.53 5.88
N LEU A 147 -8.25 10.55 5.49
CA LEU A 147 -6.87 10.44 5.03
C LEU A 147 -5.93 11.17 5.98
N ARG A 148 -4.78 10.56 6.25
CA ARG A 148 -3.63 11.23 6.87
C ARG A 148 -2.66 11.62 5.77
N VAL A 149 -2.53 12.92 5.53
CA VAL A 149 -1.76 13.49 4.44
C VAL A 149 -0.59 14.32 4.95
N ALA A 150 0.46 14.44 4.16
CA ALA A 150 1.60 15.32 4.43
C ALA A 150 2.15 15.90 3.12
N ALA A 151 2.92 16.98 3.21
CA ALA A 151 3.65 17.49 2.06
C ALA A 151 4.89 16.63 1.78
N LEU A 152 5.29 16.48 0.51
CA LEU A 152 6.46 15.67 0.12
C LEU A 152 7.79 16.18 0.71
N HIS A 153 7.92 17.49 0.92
CA HIS A 153 9.12 18.07 1.52
C HIS A 153 9.19 17.86 3.04
N ASP A 154 8.09 17.46 3.67
CA ASP A 154 8.02 17.14 5.10
C ASP A 154 6.96 16.06 5.37
N MET A 155 7.27 14.82 4.95
CA MET A 155 6.31 13.71 4.93
C MET A 155 5.86 13.21 6.31
N THR A 156 6.46 13.74 7.39
CA THR A 156 6.12 13.38 8.77
C THR A 156 5.23 14.41 9.45
N ASN A 157 5.09 15.61 8.88
CA ASN A 157 4.17 16.63 9.38
C ASN A 157 2.77 16.38 8.84
N THR A 158 2.10 15.39 9.41
CA THR A 158 0.82 14.93 8.89
C THR A 158 -0.37 15.76 9.38
N ARG A 159 -1.43 15.81 8.58
CA ARG A 159 -2.77 16.30 8.96
C ARG A 159 -3.81 15.27 8.55
N TRP A 160 -4.87 15.18 9.35
CA TRP A 160 -6.03 14.37 9.02
C TRP A 160 -7.05 15.22 8.24
N VAL A 161 -7.59 14.65 7.17
CA VAL A 161 -8.59 15.29 6.31
C VAL A 161 -9.66 14.30 5.89
N HIS A 162 -10.86 14.80 5.62
CA HIS A 162 -11.89 14.05 4.92
C HIS A 162 -11.89 14.47 3.45
N ILE A 163 -12.09 13.50 2.57
CA ILE A 163 -12.22 13.74 1.14
C ILE A 163 -13.60 13.29 0.67
N SER A 164 -13.96 13.73 -0.54
CA SER A 164 -15.24 13.45 -1.18
C SER A 164 -15.05 12.86 -2.58
N ALA A 165 -16.15 12.44 -3.19
CA ALA A 165 -16.22 12.06 -4.60
C ALA A 165 -15.74 13.18 -5.56
N ASP A 166 -15.95 14.46 -5.22
CA ASP A 166 -15.43 15.57 -6.03
C ASP A 166 -13.90 15.65 -5.95
N LEU A 167 -13.23 15.25 -7.03
CA LEU A 167 -11.77 15.24 -7.13
C LEU A 167 -11.14 16.64 -7.04
N ALA A 168 -11.78 17.67 -7.60
CA ALA A 168 -11.26 19.03 -7.56
C ALA A 168 -11.31 19.59 -6.12
N GLN A 169 -12.43 19.37 -5.42
CA GLN A 169 -12.57 19.71 -4.02
C GLN A 169 -11.59 18.93 -3.14
N THR A 170 -11.44 17.64 -3.41
CA THR A 170 -10.50 16.75 -2.70
C THR A 170 -9.07 17.22 -2.86
N ARG A 171 -8.63 17.53 -4.09
CA ARG A 171 -7.29 18.12 -4.36
C ARG A 171 -7.08 19.42 -3.59
N ASN A 172 -8.06 20.33 -3.63
CA ASN A 172 -7.98 21.59 -2.89
C ASN A 172 -7.88 21.37 -1.37
N THR A 173 -8.63 20.41 -0.83
CA THR A 173 -8.64 20.08 0.60
C THR A 173 -7.28 19.56 1.07
N VAL A 174 -6.70 18.60 0.35
CA VAL A 174 -5.38 18.05 0.72
C VAL A 174 -4.26 19.08 0.55
N CYS A 175 -4.31 19.90 -0.50
CA CYS A 175 -3.36 20.98 -0.74
C CYS A 175 -3.40 22.03 0.38
N THR A 176 -4.61 22.46 0.77
CA THR A 176 -4.81 23.42 1.86
C THR A 176 -4.30 22.87 3.19
N ALA A 177 -4.59 21.61 3.51
CA ALA A 177 -4.13 20.98 4.75
C ALA A 177 -2.60 20.86 4.83
N CYS A 178 -1.94 20.62 3.69
CA CYS A 178 -0.50 20.48 3.58
C CYS A 178 0.25 21.81 3.32
N GLY A 179 -0.47 22.90 3.06
CA GLY A 179 0.13 24.20 2.71
C GLY A 179 0.88 24.20 1.37
N VAL A 180 0.47 23.37 0.41
CA VAL A 180 1.07 23.26 -0.92
C VAL A 180 0.08 23.67 -2.01
N ALA A 181 0.56 24.14 -3.16
CA ALA A 181 -0.29 24.51 -4.29
C ALA A 181 -0.62 23.33 -5.20
N ASP A 182 0.31 22.39 -5.34
CA ASP A 182 0.23 21.26 -6.27
C ASP A 182 -0.10 19.96 -5.52
N PRO A 183 -1.20 19.26 -5.87
CA PRO A 183 -1.56 18.00 -5.22
C PRO A 183 -0.52 16.89 -5.44
N GLN A 184 0.32 16.96 -6.47
CA GLN A 184 1.44 16.03 -6.65
C GLN A 184 2.51 16.16 -5.56
N GLN A 185 2.50 17.27 -4.82
CA GLN A 185 3.36 17.49 -3.67
C GLN A 185 2.77 16.96 -2.36
N VAL A 186 1.66 16.21 -2.41
CA VAL A 186 1.04 15.58 -1.25
C VAL A 186 1.29 14.07 -1.26
N VAL A 187 1.64 13.53 -0.10
CA VAL A 187 1.69 12.08 0.14
C VAL A 187 0.58 11.66 1.09
N ILE A 188 -0.06 10.53 0.78
CA ILE A 188 -1.06 9.89 1.65
C ILE A 188 -0.33 8.86 2.51
N VAL A 189 -0.23 9.15 3.81
CA VAL A 189 0.46 8.32 4.80
C VAL A 189 -0.46 7.23 5.34
N THR A 190 -1.75 7.49 5.48
CA THR A 190 -2.73 6.51 5.96
C THR A 190 -4.10 6.82 5.39
N ALA A 191 -4.92 5.80 5.17
CA ALA A 191 -6.30 5.94 4.70
C ALA A 191 -7.20 4.99 5.50
N VAL A 192 -8.14 5.56 6.27
CA VAL A 192 -9.03 4.84 7.18
C VAL A 192 -10.36 4.57 6.49
N GLY A 193 -10.89 3.35 6.64
CA GLY A 193 -12.17 2.95 6.03
C GLY A 193 -12.10 2.49 4.57
N TYR A 194 -10.92 2.46 3.94
CA TYR A 194 -10.73 2.06 2.54
C TYR A 194 -10.40 0.56 2.36
N GLY A 195 -10.78 -0.27 3.33
CA GLY A 195 -10.57 -1.73 3.30
C GLY A 195 -9.11 -2.14 3.12
N LYS A 196 -8.89 -3.30 2.49
CA LYS A 196 -7.57 -3.86 2.20
C LYS A 196 -6.80 -3.01 1.19
N TYR A 197 -7.47 -2.42 0.19
CA TYR A 197 -6.80 -1.48 -0.73
C TYR A 197 -6.10 -0.34 0.05
N GLY A 198 -6.84 0.34 0.93
CA GLY A 198 -6.29 1.39 1.79
C GLY A 198 -5.18 0.92 2.72
N ARG A 199 -5.23 -0.35 3.17
CA ARG A 199 -4.29 -0.93 4.15
C ARG A 199 -3.00 -1.50 3.54
N ASP A 200 -3.09 -2.10 2.36
CA ASP A 200 -2.03 -2.96 1.82
C ASP A 200 -1.34 -2.34 0.59
N ARG A 201 -2.02 -1.44 -0.14
CA ARG A 201 -1.42 -0.75 -1.28
C ARG A 201 -0.26 0.13 -0.82
N HIS A 202 0.92 0.03 -1.44
CA HIS A 202 2.10 0.81 -1.04
C HIS A 202 1.95 2.33 -1.27
N ARG A 203 1.37 2.74 -2.41
CA ARG A 203 1.08 4.14 -2.77
C ARG A 203 -0.38 4.29 -3.13
N LEU A 204 -1.06 5.20 -2.45
CA LEU A 204 -2.46 5.53 -2.70
C LEU A 204 -2.53 6.70 -3.67
N ASP A 205 -3.40 6.57 -4.65
CA ASP A 205 -3.70 7.61 -5.63
C ASP A 205 -4.96 8.35 -5.20
N LEU A 206 -4.90 9.69 -5.15
CA LEU A 206 -6.02 10.53 -4.75
C LEU A 206 -7.19 10.42 -5.72
N ASP A 207 -6.93 10.29 -7.02
CA ASP A 207 -7.95 10.19 -8.07
C ASP A 207 -8.72 8.87 -7.91
N LEU A 208 -8.02 7.78 -7.60
CA LEU A 208 -8.65 6.49 -7.32
C LEU A 208 -9.42 6.50 -6.01
N LEU A 209 -8.91 7.15 -4.95
CA LEU A 209 -9.67 7.27 -3.70
C LEU A 209 -10.93 8.11 -3.85
N ALA A 210 -10.92 9.18 -4.65
CA ALA A 210 -12.13 9.95 -4.99
C ALA A 210 -13.11 9.09 -5.82
N THR A 211 -12.61 8.29 -6.76
CA THR A 211 -13.43 7.33 -7.52
C THR A 211 -14.05 6.27 -6.61
N MET A 212 -13.35 5.81 -5.58
CA MET A 212 -13.93 4.90 -4.59
C MET A 212 -15.11 5.52 -3.84
N HIS A 213 -15.06 6.83 -3.56
CA HIS A 213 -16.21 7.58 -3.01
C HIS A 213 -17.36 7.64 -4.01
N GLU A 214 -17.10 7.95 -5.28
CA GLU A 214 -18.15 7.94 -6.32
C GLU A 214 -18.85 6.57 -6.40
N ILE A 215 -18.09 5.47 -6.41
CA ILE A 215 -18.62 4.11 -6.45
C ILE A 215 -19.44 3.79 -5.20
N ALA A 216 -18.92 4.15 -4.02
CA ALA A 216 -19.60 3.91 -2.75
C ALA A 216 -20.96 4.62 -2.71
N ASP A 217 -21.00 5.89 -3.13
CA ASP A 217 -22.22 6.69 -3.20
C ASP A 217 -23.21 6.14 -4.24
N GLU A 218 -22.74 5.81 -5.44
CA GLU A 218 -23.56 5.32 -6.56
C GLU A 218 -24.21 3.96 -6.26
N HIS A 219 -23.48 3.05 -5.65
CA HIS A 219 -23.96 1.69 -5.37
C HIS A 219 -24.49 1.49 -3.94
N HIS A 220 -24.46 2.55 -3.13
CA HIS A 220 -24.85 2.53 -1.71
C HIS A 220 -24.13 1.43 -0.91
N VAL A 221 -22.82 1.31 -1.14
CA VAL A 221 -21.92 0.38 -0.43
C VAL A 221 -20.90 1.15 0.41
N SER A 222 -20.27 0.48 1.38
CA SER A 222 -19.20 1.12 2.15
C SER A 222 -17.92 1.28 1.33
N LEU A 223 -17.11 2.31 1.63
CA LEU A 223 -15.75 2.46 1.07
C LEU A 223 -14.87 1.23 1.31
N ARG A 224 -15.08 0.57 2.46
CA ARG A 224 -14.38 -0.66 2.81
C ARG A 224 -14.70 -1.77 1.83
N THR A 225 -15.96 -1.93 1.44
CA THR A 225 -16.38 -2.92 0.43
C THR A 225 -15.70 -2.63 -0.91
N VAL A 226 -15.66 -1.38 -1.36
CA VAL A 226 -14.97 -1.01 -2.62
C VAL A 226 -13.47 -1.36 -2.53
N GLY A 227 -12.83 -1.04 -1.42
CA GLY A 227 -11.41 -1.34 -1.20
C GLY A 227 -11.08 -2.83 -1.09
N ASP A 228 -11.94 -3.60 -0.45
CA ASP A 228 -11.80 -5.06 -0.35
C ASP A 228 -12.07 -5.74 -1.71
N TRP A 229 -12.99 -5.22 -2.51
CA TRP A 229 -13.20 -5.66 -3.89
C TRP A 229 -11.98 -5.35 -4.77
N LEU A 230 -11.42 -4.13 -4.69
CA LEU A 230 -10.23 -3.73 -5.44
C LEU A 230 -9.03 -4.64 -5.13
N ASP A 231 -8.76 -4.91 -3.85
CA ASP A 231 -7.73 -5.87 -3.45
C ASP A 231 -7.97 -7.25 -4.06
N ALA A 232 -9.19 -7.74 -3.97
CA ALA A 232 -9.54 -9.06 -4.47
C ALA A 232 -9.47 -9.14 -6.01
N SER A 233 -9.59 -8.01 -6.72
CA SER A 233 -9.38 -7.87 -8.17
C SER A 233 -7.89 -7.69 -8.55
N GLY A 234 -6.97 -7.71 -7.58
CA GLY A 234 -5.52 -7.62 -7.79
C GLY A 234 -4.95 -6.19 -7.82
N ALA A 235 -5.78 -5.18 -7.53
CA ALA A 235 -5.39 -3.77 -7.63
C ALA A 235 -4.30 -3.38 -6.62
N THR A 236 -4.17 -4.07 -5.48
CA THR A 236 -3.10 -3.80 -4.50
C THR A 236 -1.70 -4.01 -5.09
N THR A 237 -1.56 -4.93 -6.04
CA THR A 237 -0.29 -5.26 -6.72
C THR A 237 -0.12 -4.65 -8.11
N ALA A 238 -1.18 -4.11 -8.71
CA ALA A 238 -1.10 -3.49 -10.04
C ALA A 238 -0.21 -2.23 -10.03
N THR A 239 0.56 -2.02 -11.09
CA THR A 239 1.40 -0.81 -11.21
C THR A 239 0.52 0.41 -11.48
N ASP A 240 -0.35 0.30 -12.49
CA ASP A 240 -1.24 1.35 -12.95
C ASP A 240 -2.69 0.88 -12.82
N ILE A 241 -3.53 1.75 -12.26
CA ILE A 241 -4.97 1.51 -12.10
C ILE A 241 -5.65 2.74 -12.68
N GLU A 242 -6.40 2.55 -13.76
CA GLU A 242 -7.18 3.63 -14.36
C GLU A 242 -8.50 3.81 -13.59
N PRO A 243 -8.77 4.98 -12.98
CA PRO A 243 -9.96 5.16 -12.15
C PRO A 243 -11.28 4.97 -12.92
N CYS A 244 -11.36 5.44 -14.18
CA CYS A 244 -12.55 5.24 -15.02
C CYS A 244 -12.85 3.75 -15.25
N ALA A 245 -11.83 2.96 -15.60
CA ALA A 245 -11.98 1.51 -15.80
C ALA A 245 -12.42 0.81 -14.51
N VAL A 246 -11.89 1.21 -13.35
CA VAL A 246 -12.32 0.69 -12.05
C VAL A 246 -13.80 0.88 -11.80
N ARG A 247 -14.34 2.06 -12.11
CA ARG A 247 -15.77 2.36 -11.94
C ARG A 247 -16.63 1.48 -12.84
N GLU A 248 -16.28 1.37 -14.11
CA GLU A 248 -16.99 0.51 -15.08
C GLU A 248 -16.94 -0.97 -14.68
N GLU A 249 -15.76 -1.46 -14.29
CA GLU A 249 -15.55 -2.84 -13.84
C GLU A 249 -16.35 -3.14 -12.57
N PHE A 250 -16.40 -2.21 -11.61
CA PHE A 250 -17.22 -2.36 -10.40
C PHE A 250 -18.70 -2.49 -10.76
N ALA A 251 -19.22 -1.56 -11.56
CA ALA A 251 -20.63 -1.56 -11.96
C ALA A 251 -21.02 -2.83 -12.74
N ALA A 252 -20.14 -3.33 -13.61
CA ALA A 252 -20.36 -4.56 -14.36
C ALA A 252 -20.30 -5.82 -13.46
N ALA A 253 -19.41 -5.82 -12.46
CA ALA A 253 -19.23 -6.96 -11.57
C ALA A 253 -20.31 -7.03 -10.48
N TYR A 254 -20.79 -5.90 -9.97
CA TYR A 254 -21.68 -5.84 -8.83
C TYR A 254 -23.02 -6.54 -9.11
N ILE A 255 -23.42 -7.42 -8.19
CA ILE A 255 -24.72 -8.12 -8.23
C ILE A 255 -25.65 -7.53 -7.19
N GLY A 256 -25.18 -7.33 -5.96
CA GLY A 256 -25.96 -6.73 -4.88
C GLY A 256 -25.73 -7.37 -3.52
N PRO A 257 -26.50 -6.93 -2.52
CA PRO A 257 -26.36 -7.36 -1.13
C PRO A 257 -27.12 -8.65 -0.80
N PHE A 258 -26.52 -9.46 0.08
CA PHE A 258 -27.12 -10.66 0.63
C PHE A 258 -26.68 -10.83 2.09
N GLN A 259 -27.52 -11.39 2.95
CA GLN A 259 -27.19 -11.75 4.32
C GLN A 259 -25.97 -12.69 4.34
N ASP A 260 -26.00 -13.76 3.56
CA ASP A 260 -24.87 -14.68 3.47
C ASP A 260 -24.78 -15.33 2.09
N GLU A 261 -23.71 -16.10 1.90
CA GLU A 261 -23.48 -16.84 0.66
C GLU A 261 -24.60 -17.85 0.36
N ARG A 262 -25.29 -18.37 1.38
CA ARG A 262 -26.41 -19.32 1.20
C ARG A 262 -27.65 -18.60 0.70
N GLU A 263 -27.92 -17.38 1.15
CA GLU A 263 -29.02 -16.56 0.63
C GLU A 263 -28.80 -16.25 -0.84
N TYR A 264 -27.61 -15.78 -1.24
CA TYR A 264 -27.26 -15.59 -2.65
C TYR A 264 -27.47 -16.87 -3.45
N THR A 265 -26.99 -18.01 -2.92
CA THR A 265 -27.14 -19.31 -3.60
C THR A 265 -28.61 -19.65 -3.84
N ARG A 266 -29.49 -19.46 -2.84
CA ARG A 266 -30.93 -19.69 -3.01
C ARG A 266 -31.57 -18.72 -4.00
N HIS A 267 -31.21 -17.45 -3.93
CA HIS A 267 -31.67 -16.42 -4.86
C HIS A 267 -31.32 -16.80 -6.30
N ARG A 268 -30.04 -17.12 -6.56
CA ARG A 268 -29.57 -17.50 -7.89
C ARG A 268 -30.16 -18.82 -8.41
N MET A 269 -30.38 -19.81 -7.53
CA MET A 269 -31.12 -21.03 -7.89
C MET A 269 -32.57 -20.73 -8.31
N ALA A 270 -33.22 -19.76 -7.66
CA ALA A 270 -34.56 -19.34 -8.04
C ALA A 270 -34.56 -18.61 -9.40
N GLU A 271 -33.61 -17.71 -9.65
CA GLU A 271 -33.44 -17.03 -10.93
C GLU A 271 -33.22 -18.00 -12.10
N LEU A 272 -32.40 -19.04 -11.89
CA LEU A 272 -32.12 -20.07 -12.89
C LEU A 272 -33.27 -21.09 -13.05
N GLY A 273 -34.36 -20.95 -12.30
CA GLY A 273 -35.52 -21.85 -12.34
C GLY A 273 -35.29 -23.22 -11.68
N TRP A 274 -34.13 -23.45 -11.05
CA TRP A 274 -33.79 -24.73 -10.42
C TRP A 274 -34.77 -25.08 -9.31
N THR A 275 -35.15 -24.11 -8.47
CA THR A 275 -36.11 -24.32 -7.39
C THR A 275 -37.47 -24.82 -7.92
N HIS A 276 -37.92 -24.30 -9.06
CA HIS A 276 -39.17 -24.74 -9.68
C HIS A 276 -39.02 -26.14 -10.30
N ALA A 277 -37.96 -26.38 -11.07
CA ALA A 277 -37.70 -27.66 -11.72
C ALA A 277 -37.59 -28.82 -10.71
N ILE A 278 -36.88 -28.61 -9.61
CA ILE A 278 -36.70 -29.62 -8.55
C ILE A 278 -38.03 -29.94 -7.87
N ARG A 279 -38.84 -28.92 -7.59
CA ARG A 279 -40.18 -29.09 -7.01
C ARG A 279 -41.10 -29.85 -7.97
N ALA A 280 -41.08 -29.50 -9.26
CA ALA A 280 -41.88 -30.18 -10.29
C ALA A 280 -41.48 -31.66 -10.44
N ALA A 281 -40.20 -31.98 -10.24
CA ALA A 281 -39.69 -33.36 -10.24
C ALA A 281 -40.00 -34.14 -8.95
N GLY A 282 -40.64 -33.52 -7.95
CA GLY A 282 -40.96 -34.17 -6.67
C GLY A 282 -39.74 -34.46 -5.79
N ILE A 283 -38.60 -33.83 -6.05
CA ILE A 283 -37.35 -34.06 -5.30
C ILE A 283 -37.40 -33.21 -4.01
N PRO A 284 -37.30 -33.81 -2.81
CA PRO A 284 -37.27 -33.03 -1.58
C PRO A 284 -36.02 -32.14 -1.49
N ALA A 285 -36.19 -30.92 -1.00
CA ALA A 285 -35.09 -29.94 -0.92
C ALA A 285 -33.89 -30.41 -0.07
N SER A 286 -34.09 -31.36 0.84
CA SER A 286 -33.03 -31.97 1.66
C SER A 286 -32.02 -32.78 0.84
N TYR A 287 -32.35 -33.19 -0.38
CA TYR A 287 -31.44 -33.89 -1.28
C TYR A 287 -30.51 -32.94 -2.06
N LEU A 288 -30.71 -31.62 -1.94
CA LEU A 288 -29.81 -30.65 -2.52
C LEU A 288 -28.74 -30.24 -1.52
N ASP A 289 -27.50 -30.54 -1.85
CA ASP A 289 -26.36 -29.99 -1.13
C ASP A 289 -26.12 -28.53 -1.54
N ILE A 290 -26.90 -27.63 -0.95
CA ILE A 290 -26.75 -26.17 -1.11
C ILE A 290 -25.34 -25.74 -0.68
N GLY A 291 -24.71 -26.44 0.25
CA GLY A 291 -23.35 -26.16 0.69
C GLY A 291 -22.32 -26.42 -0.41
N ALA A 292 -22.46 -27.51 -1.16
CA ALA A 292 -21.61 -27.81 -2.31
C ALA A 292 -21.80 -26.80 -3.45
N ILE A 293 -23.05 -26.45 -3.78
CA ILE A 293 -23.37 -25.46 -4.83
C ILE A 293 -22.77 -24.10 -4.46
N ASN A 294 -22.97 -23.65 -3.22
CA ASN A 294 -22.39 -22.42 -2.71
C ASN A 294 -20.86 -22.41 -2.92
N ARG A 295 -20.14 -23.43 -2.42
CA ARG A 295 -18.68 -23.50 -2.56
C ARG A 295 -18.22 -23.46 -4.03
N ASP A 296 -18.93 -24.15 -4.93
CA ASP A 296 -18.62 -24.11 -6.36
C ASP A 296 -18.79 -22.71 -6.95
N TRP A 297 -19.93 -22.06 -6.69
CA TRP A 297 -20.20 -20.72 -7.21
C TRP A 297 -19.27 -19.65 -6.65
N PHE A 298 -18.98 -19.64 -5.34
CA PHE A 298 -18.08 -18.65 -4.74
C PHE A 298 -16.58 -18.91 -5.02
N SER A 299 -16.23 -20.13 -5.42
CA SER A 299 -14.87 -20.41 -5.90
C SER A 299 -14.68 -20.03 -7.37
N ARG A 300 -15.71 -20.14 -8.22
CA ARG A 300 -15.56 -20.02 -9.69
C ARG A 300 -16.26 -18.84 -10.34
N GLN A 301 -17.44 -18.46 -9.87
CA GLN A 301 -18.33 -17.53 -10.60
C GLN A 301 -18.50 -16.19 -9.90
N VAL A 302 -18.60 -16.21 -8.57
CA VAL A 302 -18.84 -15.02 -7.77
C VAL A 302 -17.87 -14.92 -6.60
N ARG A 303 -17.89 -13.77 -5.94
CA ARG A 303 -17.17 -13.51 -4.70
C ARG A 303 -18.07 -12.71 -3.77
N GLY A 304 -18.07 -13.06 -2.50
CA GLY A 304 -18.64 -12.26 -1.43
C GLY A 304 -17.56 -11.36 -0.84
N VAL A 305 -17.88 -10.08 -0.66
CA VAL A 305 -17.07 -9.10 0.07
C VAL A 305 -17.89 -8.66 1.29
N GLU A 306 -17.25 -8.43 2.43
CA GLU A 306 -17.96 -7.96 3.63
C GLU A 306 -18.56 -6.57 3.39
N SER A 307 -19.84 -6.39 3.73
CA SER A 307 -20.59 -5.14 3.48
C SER A 307 -20.28 -4.02 4.47
N GLY A 308 -19.50 -4.31 5.53
CA GLY A 308 -19.36 -3.43 6.70
C GLY A 308 -20.51 -3.57 7.72
N THR A 309 -21.63 -4.21 7.34
CA THR A 309 -22.68 -4.63 8.27
C THR A 309 -22.45 -6.08 8.69
N TRP A 310 -22.48 -6.34 10.00
CA TRP A 310 -22.17 -7.66 10.53
C TRP A 310 -23.08 -8.74 9.94
N GLY A 311 -22.46 -9.78 9.38
CA GLY A 311 -23.16 -10.91 8.80
C GLY A 311 -23.95 -10.57 7.52
N ARG A 312 -23.51 -9.56 6.74
CA ARG A 312 -24.01 -9.26 5.39
C ARG A 312 -22.83 -9.14 4.41
N ILE A 313 -23.01 -9.68 3.22
CA ILE A 313 -22.04 -9.63 2.12
C ILE A 313 -22.59 -8.84 0.93
N GLU A 314 -21.68 -8.22 0.20
CA GLU A 314 -21.90 -7.69 -1.14
C GLU A 314 -21.32 -8.69 -2.15
N VAL A 315 -22.13 -9.11 -3.12
CA VAL A 315 -21.75 -10.17 -4.07
C VAL A 315 -21.38 -9.56 -5.42
N PHE A 316 -20.27 -10.06 -5.97
CA PHE A 316 -19.69 -9.61 -7.23
C PHE A 316 -19.46 -10.82 -8.15
N ARG A 317 -19.65 -10.63 -9.45
CA ARG A 317 -19.16 -11.55 -10.48
C ARG A 317 -17.63 -11.56 -10.44
N ARG A 318 -17.02 -12.73 -10.57
CA ARG A 318 -15.59 -12.81 -10.87
C ARG A 318 -15.40 -12.42 -12.33
N GLY A 319 -14.45 -11.52 -12.60
CA GLY A 319 -13.98 -11.29 -13.97
C GLY A 319 -13.39 -12.58 -14.54
N VAL A 320 -13.43 -12.74 -15.86
CA VAL A 320 -12.59 -13.72 -16.53
C VAL A 320 -11.15 -13.32 -16.23
N ASP A 321 -10.37 -14.19 -15.58
CA ASP A 321 -8.99 -13.89 -15.17
C ASP A 321 -8.24 -13.27 -16.35
N ARG A 322 -7.78 -12.02 -16.21
CA ARG A 322 -6.92 -11.32 -17.19
C ARG A 322 -5.53 -11.98 -17.37
N GLY A 323 -5.34 -13.20 -16.87
CA GLY A 323 -4.06 -13.88 -16.73
C GLY A 323 -3.88 -15.14 -17.58
N ASP A 324 -4.87 -15.60 -18.35
CA ASP A 324 -4.78 -16.90 -19.07
C ASP A 324 -4.75 -16.81 -20.60
N GLU A 325 -4.78 -15.62 -21.21
CA GLU A 325 -4.71 -15.48 -22.68
C GLU A 325 -3.33 -15.79 -23.29
N THR A 326 -2.28 -15.99 -22.49
CA THR A 326 -0.95 -16.37 -22.99
C THR A 326 -0.69 -17.88 -23.09
N ALA A 327 -1.64 -18.74 -22.72
CA ALA A 327 -1.40 -20.20 -22.66
C ALA A 327 -2.01 -21.04 -23.81
N THR A 328 -2.69 -20.44 -24.80
CA THR A 328 -3.41 -21.21 -25.85
C THR A 328 -3.03 -20.88 -27.30
N ALA A 329 -1.88 -20.25 -27.55
CA ALA A 329 -1.40 -19.95 -28.90
C ALA A 329 -0.14 -20.73 -29.35
N GLU A 330 0.20 -21.85 -28.71
CA GLU A 330 1.30 -22.74 -29.13
C GLU A 330 0.84 -24.20 -29.24
N HIS A 331 -0.25 -24.50 -29.94
CA HIS A 331 -0.53 -25.87 -30.39
C HIS A 331 -1.40 -25.90 -31.65
N ASP A 332 -0.90 -25.27 -32.71
CA ASP A 332 -1.37 -25.57 -34.06
C ASP A 332 -0.21 -25.42 -35.07
N THR A 333 0.68 -26.43 -35.07
CA THR A 333 1.55 -26.70 -36.21
C THR A 333 1.27 -28.13 -36.67
N PRO A 334 0.74 -28.34 -37.89
CA PRO A 334 0.46 -29.68 -38.40
C PRO A 334 1.78 -30.41 -38.74
N PRO A 335 1.82 -31.75 -38.62
CA PRO A 335 3.04 -32.51 -38.81
C PRO A 335 3.37 -32.60 -40.30
N SER A 336 4.46 -31.95 -40.72
CA SER A 336 5.03 -32.12 -42.05
C SER A 336 5.67 -33.51 -42.20
N GLU A 337 5.45 -34.08 -43.37
CA GLU A 337 5.71 -35.46 -43.72
C GLU A 337 7.20 -35.82 -43.73
N ARG A 338 7.43 -37.07 -43.33
CA ARG A 338 8.68 -37.81 -43.51
C ARG A 338 9.10 -37.82 -44.97
N ARG A 339 10.36 -37.49 -45.25
CA ARG A 339 11.19 -38.23 -46.23
C ARG A 339 12.65 -38.31 -45.75
N GLN A 340 13.07 -39.54 -45.46
CA GLN A 340 14.45 -40.03 -45.60
C GLN A 340 14.53 -40.79 -46.95
N PRO A 341 15.72 -41.15 -47.48
CA PRO A 341 17.06 -41.09 -46.87
C PRO A 341 18.03 -40.09 -47.52
#